data_AF-A0A662UPN0-F1
#
_entry.id   AF-A0A662UPN0-F1
#
_cell.length_a   1.000
_cell.length_b   1.000
_cell.length_c   1.000
_cell.angle_alpha   90.00
_cell.angle_beta   90.00
_cell.angle_gamma   90.00
#
_symmetry.space_group_name_H-M   'P 1'
#
loop_
_entity.id
_entity.type
_entity.pdbx_description
1 polymer ?
#
loop_
_entity_poly.entity_id
_entity_poly.type
_entity_poly.pdbx_seq_one_letter_code
_entity_poly.pdbx_strand_id
1 'polypeptide(L)'
;MIYKRTGKLLKKVDKLARRLYIARGKLYAARNAYHQARATRGMDPFIVATAMQGIPLTRRMLGDMYQSSADGDLAKILKELESLKEKLKASYFYLYVAVESILQRILRDLSESTKQLDVEAKIEIVDRAYSSMVELRSRIDYMLR
;
A
#
# COMPACT_ATOMS: atom_id res chain seq x y z
N MET A 1 -26.02 -0.32 -20.73
CA MET A 1 -24.58 -0.63 -20.94
C MET A 1 -23.63 0.23 -20.06
N ILE A 2 -24.03 1.45 -19.67
CA ILE A 2 -23.27 2.37 -18.82
C ILE A 2 -23.03 1.81 -17.40
N TYR A 3 -24.07 1.26 -16.75
CA TYR A 3 -23.98 0.61 -15.43
C TYR A 3 -22.95 -0.53 -15.31
N LYS A 4 -22.74 -1.31 -16.38
CA LYS A 4 -21.71 -2.38 -16.40
C LYS A 4 -20.29 -1.83 -16.44
N ARG A 5 -20.08 -0.63 -17.00
CA ARG A 5 -18.75 0.01 -17.10
C ARG A 5 -18.37 0.71 -15.79
N THR A 6 -19.33 1.36 -15.15
CA THR A 6 -19.15 2.06 -13.87
C THR A 6 -18.94 1.08 -12.71
N GLY A 7 -19.66 -0.05 -12.66
CA GLY A 7 -19.38 -1.11 -11.68
C GLY A 7 -17.99 -1.76 -11.82
N LYS A 8 -17.43 -1.83 -13.04
CA LYS A 8 -16.05 -2.32 -13.25
C LYS A 8 -15.00 -1.34 -12.72
N LEU A 9 -15.27 -0.03 -12.80
CA LEU A 9 -14.39 1.00 -12.28
C LEU A 9 -14.28 0.92 -10.76
N LEU A 10 -15.42 0.90 -10.06
CA LEU A 10 -15.45 0.82 -8.59
C LEU A 10 -14.73 -0.44 -8.09
N LYS A 11 -14.97 -1.61 -8.73
CA LYS A 11 -14.24 -2.85 -8.42
C LYS A 11 -12.72 -2.72 -8.58
N LYS A 12 -12.24 -1.96 -9.57
CA LYS A 12 -10.80 -1.72 -9.75
C LYS A 12 -10.25 -0.88 -8.60
N VAL A 13 -10.98 0.15 -8.19
CA VAL A 13 -10.62 1.02 -7.05
C VAL A 13 -10.62 0.22 -5.74
N ASP A 14 -11.64 -0.60 -5.49
CA ASP A 14 -11.73 -1.46 -4.31
C ASP A 14 -10.56 -2.47 -4.26
N LYS A 15 -10.19 -3.06 -5.41
CA LYS A 15 -9.04 -3.98 -5.50
C LYS A 15 -7.73 -3.27 -5.15
N LEU A 16 -7.54 -2.03 -5.63
CA LEU A 16 -6.36 -1.24 -5.31
C LEU A 16 -6.32 -0.85 -3.84
N ALA A 17 -7.44 -0.42 -3.26
CA ALA A 17 -7.56 -0.09 -1.85
C ALA A 17 -7.23 -1.30 -0.96
N ARG A 18 -7.76 -2.49 -1.29
CA ARG A 18 -7.46 -3.73 -0.57
C ARG A 18 -5.97 -4.10 -0.63
N ARG A 19 -5.33 -3.94 -1.78
CA ARG A 19 -3.89 -4.20 -1.90
C ARG A 19 -3.05 -3.21 -1.11
N LEU A 20 -3.44 -1.94 -1.10
CA LEU A 20 -2.79 -0.92 -0.29
C LEU A 20 -2.93 -1.23 1.21
N TYR A 21 -4.11 -1.69 1.64
CA TYR A 21 -4.32 -2.16 3.02
C TYR A 21 -3.40 -3.34 3.39
N ILE A 22 -3.20 -4.31 2.49
CA ILE A 22 -2.30 -5.43 2.72
C ILE A 22 -0.84 -4.96 2.78
N ALA A 23 -0.41 -4.10 1.87
CA ALA A 23 0.95 -3.54 1.87
C ALA A 23 1.22 -2.76 3.17
N ARG A 24 0.24 -1.96 3.61
CA ARG A 24 0.26 -1.28 4.93
C ARG A 24 0.43 -2.28 6.08
N GLY A 25 -0.33 -3.37 6.08
CA GLY A 25 -0.21 -4.45 7.08
C GLY A 25 1.19 -5.05 7.15
N LYS A 26 1.84 -5.27 6.00
CA LYS A 26 3.22 -5.75 5.92
C LYS A 26 4.21 -4.76 6.53
N LEU A 27 4.05 -3.45 6.31
CA LEU A 27 4.91 -2.44 6.92
C LEU A 27 4.81 -2.44 8.46
N TYR A 28 3.61 -2.59 9.02
CA TYR A 28 3.46 -2.76 10.47
C TYR A 28 4.13 -4.04 10.98
N ALA A 29 4.04 -5.14 10.23
CA ALA A 29 4.76 -6.37 10.57
C ALA A 29 6.28 -6.16 10.56
N ALA A 30 6.80 -5.43 9.56
CA ALA A 30 8.21 -5.07 9.48
C ALA A 30 8.65 -4.24 10.69
N ARG A 31 7.90 -3.17 11.01
CA ARG A 31 8.12 -2.34 12.19
C ARG A 31 8.19 -3.17 13.48
N ASN A 32 7.20 -4.04 13.71
CA ASN A 32 7.16 -4.85 14.91
C ASN A 32 8.36 -5.80 15.00
N ALA A 33 8.78 -6.37 13.86
CA ALA A 33 9.97 -7.22 13.80
C ALA A 33 11.25 -6.43 14.12
N TYR A 34 11.40 -5.20 13.63
CA TYR A 34 12.54 -4.34 13.97
C TYR A 34 12.56 -3.94 15.46
N HIS A 35 11.41 -3.62 16.05
CA HIS A 35 11.32 -3.33 17.49
C HIS A 35 11.70 -4.55 18.33
N GLN A 36 11.23 -5.74 17.96
CA GLN A 36 11.62 -6.99 18.63
C GLN A 36 13.12 -7.27 18.48
N ALA A 37 13.69 -7.07 17.29
CA ALA A 37 15.12 -7.23 17.05
C ALA A 37 15.99 -6.34 17.95
N ARG A 38 15.54 -5.10 18.23
CA ARG A 38 16.22 -4.18 19.13
C ARG A 38 16.12 -4.63 20.59
N ALA A 39 15.00 -5.24 20.98
CA ALA A 39 14.75 -5.68 22.34
C ALA A 39 15.53 -6.95 22.73
N THR A 40 15.78 -7.88 21.80
CA THR A 40 16.30 -9.22 22.13
C THR A 40 17.83 -9.38 22.21
N ARG A 41 18.63 -8.29 22.08
CA ARG A 41 20.11 -8.20 22.29
C ARG A 41 20.92 -9.52 22.33
N GLY A 42 20.78 -10.40 21.33
CA GLY A 42 21.67 -11.56 21.10
C GLY A 42 21.10 -12.97 21.34
N MET A 43 19.95 -13.16 22.01
CA MET A 43 19.30 -14.48 22.11
C MET A 43 17.81 -14.38 21.86
N ASP A 44 17.43 -14.29 20.59
CA ASP A 44 16.02 -14.41 20.19
C ASP A 44 15.64 -15.89 20.06
N PRO A 45 14.65 -16.40 20.82
CA PRO A 45 14.15 -17.77 20.67
C PRO A 45 13.73 -18.10 19.23
N PHE A 46 13.32 -17.10 18.44
CA PHE A 46 13.01 -17.25 17.02
C PHE A 46 14.24 -17.64 16.19
N ILE A 47 15.40 -17.04 16.46
CA ILE A 47 16.65 -17.38 15.78
C ILE A 47 17.04 -18.82 16.12
N VAL A 48 16.92 -19.21 17.40
CA VAL A 48 17.24 -20.57 17.85
C VAL A 48 16.30 -21.58 17.18
N ALA A 49 14.98 -21.33 17.21
CA ALA A 49 13.99 -22.23 16.62
C ALA A 49 14.17 -22.41 15.10
N THR A 50 14.47 -21.32 14.38
CA THR A 50 14.68 -21.36 12.93
C THR A 50 16.03 -21.99 12.57
N ALA A 51 17.06 -21.79 13.39
CA ALA A 51 18.33 -22.51 13.28
C ALA A 51 18.17 -24.03 13.47
N MET A 52 17.30 -24.49 14.38
CA MET A 52 16.97 -25.91 14.54
C MET A 52 16.31 -26.52 13.29
N GLN A 53 15.67 -25.70 12.46
CA GLN A 53 15.10 -26.10 11.17
C GLN A 53 16.08 -25.90 10.00
N GLY A 54 17.34 -25.58 10.29
CA GLY A 54 18.41 -25.40 9.29
C GLY A 54 18.47 -24.03 8.61
N ILE A 55 17.62 -23.07 8.99
CA ILE A 55 17.56 -21.73 8.39
C ILE A 55 17.51 -20.67 9.50
N PRO A 56 18.64 -20.21 10.05
CA PRO A 56 18.64 -19.21 11.10
C PRO A 56 18.09 -17.87 10.56
N LEU A 57 16.86 -17.51 10.96
CA LEU A 57 16.21 -16.26 10.60
C LEU A 57 16.22 -15.31 11.79
N THR A 58 16.77 -14.11 11.58
CA THR A 58 16.69 -13.04 12.57
C THR A 58 15.40 -12.23 12.40
N ARG A 59 14.94 -11.59 13.48
CA ARG A 59 13.81 -10.64 13.40
C ARG A 59 14.09 -9.49 12.45
N ARG A 60 15.35 -9.06 12.35
CA ARG A 60 15.76 -8.02 11.40
C ARG A 60 15.57 -8.49 9.95
N MET A 61 16.03 -9.70 9.63
CA MET A 61 15.79 -10.31 8.31
C MET A 61 14.29 -10.45 8.01
N LEU A 62 13.50 -10.86 9.01
CA LEU A 62 12.05 -10.93 8.86
C LEU A 62 11.43 -9.54 8.59
N GLY A 63 11.93 -8.50 9.27
CA GLY A 63 11.56 -7.11 9.02
C GLY A 63 11.87 -6.68 7.59
N ASP A 64 13.09 -6.94 7.14
CA ASP A 64 13.54 -6.62 5.77
C ASP A 64 12.70 -7.34 4.71
N MET A 65 12.32 -8.61 4.95
CA MET A 65 11.44 -9.37 4.06
C MET A 65 10.03 -8.75 3.96
N TYR A 66 9.43 -8.38 5.09
CA TYR A 66 8.12 -7.73 5.09
C TYR A 66 8.16 -6.37 4.41
N GLN A 67 9.18 -5.55 4.68
CA GLN A 67 9.36 -4.24 4.06
C GLN A 67 9.56 -4.37 2.55
N SER A 68 10.46 -5.25 2.10
CA SER A 68 10.70 -5.50 0.67
C SER A 68 9.45 -5.99 -0.06
N SER A 69 8.68 -6.89 0.57
CA SER A 69 7.41 -7.36 0.03
C SER A 69 6.37 -6.24 -0.08
N ALA A 70 6.30 -5.35 0.90
CA ALA A 70 5.43 -4.18 0.86
C ALA A 70 5.84 -3.21 -0.25
N ASP A 71 7.13 -2.91 -0.39
CA ASP A 71 7.66 -2.01 -1.42
C ASP A 71 7.32 -2.48 -2.83
N GLY A 72 7.45 -3.79 -3.09
CA GLY A 72 7.04 -4.39 -4.36
C GLY A 72 5.55 -4.24 -4.65
N ASP A 73 4.69 -4.32 -3.63
CA ASP A 73 3.25 -4.10 -3.77
C ASP A 73 2.92 -2.62 -4.01
N LEU A 74 3.54 -1.70 -3.26
CA LEU A 74 3.34 -0.25 -3.39
C LEU A 74 3.74 0.23 -4.79
N ALA A 75 4.88 -0.24 -5.33
CA ALA A 75 5.31 0.11 -6.68
C ALA A 75 4.31 -0.35 -7.76
N LYS A 76 3.71 -1.53 -7.60
CA LYS A 76 2.66 -2.02 -8.53
C LYS A 76 1.37 -1.21 -8.39
N ILE A 77 0.97 -0.87 -7.18
CA ILE A 77 -0.22 -0.05 -6.91
C ILE A 77 -0.05 1.34 -7.53
N LEU A 78 1.13 1.96 -7.39
CA LEU A 78 1.45 3.26 -7.98
C LEU A 78 1.22 3.24 -9.51
N LYS A 79 1.83 2.28 -10.22
CA LYS A 79 1.67 2.12 -11.68
C LYS A 79 0.20 1.91 -12.09
N GLU A 80 -0.55 1.12 -11.32
CA GLU A 80 -1.96 0.87 -11.61
C GLU A 80 -2.86 2.08 -11.35
N LEU A 81 -2.52 2.93 -10.38
CA LEU A 81 -3.18 4.20 -10.11
C LEU A 81 -2.88 5.24 -11.20
N GLU A 82 -1.64 5.29 -11.71
CA GLU A 82 -1.31 6.12 -12.87
C GLU A 82 -2.14 5.70 -14.09
N SER A 83 -2.21 4.39 -14.37
CA SER A 83 -3.07 3.85 -15.43
C SER A 83 -4.56 4.16 -15.19
N LEU A 84 -5.03 4.14 -13.94
CA LEU A 84 -6.40 4.52 -13.60
C LEU A 84 -6.64 6.00 -13.89
N LYS A 85 -5.71 6.88 -13.52
CA LYS A 85 -5.78 8.32 -13.76
C LYS A 85 -5.94 8.62 -15.25
N GLU A 86 -5.09 8.04 -16.09
CA GLU A 86 -5.17 8.24 -17.55
C GLU A 86 -6.47 7.69 -18.14
N LYS A 87 -6.93 6.53 -17.66
CA LYS A 87 -8.22 5.98 -18.09
C LYS A 87 -9.41 6.87 -17.71
N LEU A 88 -9.40 7.43 -16.51
CA LEU A 88 -10.44 8.36 -16.07
C LEU A 88 -10.44 9.62 -16.93
N LYS A 89 -9.26 10.20 -17.19
CA LYS A 89 -9.09 11.36 -18.06
C LYS A 89 -9.64 11.11 -19.48
N ALA A 90 -9.35 9.95 -20.06
CA ALA A 90 -9.75 9.63 -21.44
C ALA A 90 -11.22 9.21 -21.58
N SER A 91 -11.77 8.46 -20.62
CA SER A 91 -13.09 7.82 -20.77
C SER A 91 -14.17 8.34 -19.82
N TYR A 92 -13.80 9.10 -18.79
CA TYR A 92 -14.70 9.56 -17.73
C TYR A 92 -14.34 10.98 -17.27
N PHE A 93 -14.22 11.92 -18.21
CA PHE A 93 -13.65 13.25 -17.94
C PHE A 93 -14.31 14.00 -16.76
N TYR A 94 -15.64 14.03 -16.68
CA TYR A 94 -16.33 14.65 -15.54
C TYR A 94 -16.01 13.99 -14.19
N LEU A 95 -15.90 12.67 -14.17
CA LEU A 95 -15.48 11.94 -12.97
C LEU A 95 -14.02 12.22 -12.65
N TYR A 96 -13.15 12.30 -13.66
CA TYR A 96 -11.75 12.66 -13.50
C TYR A 96 -11.60 14.02 -12.82
N VAL A 97 -12.25 15.06 -13.33
CA VAL A 97 -12.20 16.41 -12.75
C VAL A 97 -12.65 16.39 -11.28
N ALA A 98 -13.67 15.60 -10.95
CA ALA A 98 -14.20 15.49 -9.59
C ALA A 98 -13.27 14.78 -8.59
N VAL A 99 -12.32 13.97 -9.06
CA VAL A 99 -11.45 13.13 -8.21
C VAL A 99 -9.95 13.34 -8.45
N GLU A 100 -9.58 14.22 -9.36
CA GLU A 100 -8.19 14.45 -9.79
C GLU A 100 -7.29 14.81 -8.61
N SER A 101 -7.71 15.74 -7.77
CA SER A 101 -6.94 16.20 -6.62
C SER A 101 -6.65 15.07 -5.63
N ILE A 102 -7.63 14.18 -5.41
CA ILE A 102 -7.47 13.00 -4.54
C ILE A 102 -6.49 12.01 -5.17
N LEU A 103 -6.61 11.72 -6.47
CA LEU A 103 -5.68 10.84 -7.18
C LEU A 103 -4.25 11.38 -7.15
N GLN A 104 -4.06 12.67 -7.41
CA GLN A 104 -2.74 13.30 -7.37
C GLN A 104 -2.11 13.22 -5.97
N ARG A 105 -2.90 13.40 -4.92
CA ARG A 105 -2.45 13.23 -3.52
C ARG A 105 -1.98 11.81 -3.26
N ILE A 106 -2.78 10.80 -3.61
CA ILE A 106 -2.41 9.38 -3.44
C ILE A 106 -1.13 9.06 -4.21
N LEU A 107 -1.03 9.48 -5.47
CA LEU A 107 0.14 9.23 -6.31
C LEU A 107 1.41 9.85 -5.73
N ARG A 108 1.32 11.10 -5.25
CA ARG A 108 2.43 11.80 -4.62
C ARG A 108 2.87 11.06 -3.36
N ASP A 109 1.95 10.76 -2.46
CA ASP A 109 2.25 10.10 -1.19
C ASP A 109 2.85 8.70 -1.45
N LEU A 110 2.29 7.91 -2.37
CA LEU A 110 2.88 6.61 -2.71
C LEU A 110 4.26 6.74 -3.37
N SER A 111 4.48 7.73 -4.23
CA SER A 111 5.80 8.00 -4.84
C SER A 111 6.84 8.45 -3.81
N GLU A 112 6.43 9.19 -2.78
CA GLU A 112 7.28 9.53 -1.64
C GLU A 112 7.62 8.28 -0.81
N SER A 113 6.62 7.43 -0.55
CA SER A 113 6.80 6.22 0.25
C SER A 113 7.82 5.24 -0.35
N THR A 114 7.93 5.16 -1.68
CA THR A 114 8.90 4.26 -2.34
C THR A 114 10.34 4.75 -2.22
N LYS A 115 10.55 6.03 -1.94
CA LYS A 115 11.87 6.63 -1.72
C LYS A 115 12.30 6.56 -0.26
N GLN A 116 11.36 6.35 0.65
CA GLN A 116 11.63 6.31 2.08
C GLN A 116 12.27 4.99 2.50
N LEU A 117 13.38 5.07 3.23
CA LEU A 117 14.07 3.90 3.78
C LEU A 117 13.59 3.56 5.20
N ASP A 118 13.23 4.58 5.98
CA ASP A 118 12.71 4.41 7.34
C ASP A 118 11.27 3.88 7.32
N VAL A 119 11.04 2.79 8.05
CA VAL A 119 9.75 2.09 8.06
C VAL A 119 8.64 2.90 8.72
N GLU A 120 8.94 3.69 9.76
CA GLU A 120 7.94 4.47 10.50
C GLU A 120 7.41 5.61 9.63
N ALA A 121 8.31 6.40 9.07
CA ALA A 121 7.95 7.44 8.11
C ALA A 121 7.20 6.88 6.89
N LYS A 122 7.60 5.69 6.40
CA LYS A 122 6.90 5.02 5.30
C LYS A 122 5.46 4.63 5.69
N ILE A 123 5.25 4.12 6.90
CA ILE A 123 3.92 3.79 7.42
C ILE A 123 3.04 5.04 7.45
N GLU A 124 3.54 6.16 7.97
CA GLU A 124 2.76 7.40 8.04
C GLU A 124 2.30 7.88 6.65
N ILE A 125 3.19 7.85 5.67
CA ILE A 125 2.87 8.22 4.29
C ILE A 125 1.82 7.26 3.70
N VAL A 126 1.99 5.96 3.91
CA VAL A 126 1.07 4.93 3.41
C VAL A 126 -0.30 5.02 4.09
N ASP A 127 -0.37 5.39 5.36
CA ASP A 127 -1.62 5.64 6.10
C ASP A 127 -2.39 6.83 5.52
N ARG A 128 -1.69 7.92 5.17
CA ARG A 128 -2.28 9.07 4.47
C ARG A 128 -2.79 8.69 3.08
N ALA A 129 -1.99 7.93 2.32
CA ALA A 129 -2.37 7.44 1.01
C ALA A 129 -3.61 6.52 1.08
N TYR A 130 -3.67 5.64 2.08
CA TYR A 130 -4.81 4.75 2.30
C TYR A 130 -6.08 5.52 2.66
N SER A 131 -5.98 6.51 3.53
CA SER A 131 -7.11 7.38 3.88
C SER A 131 -7.66 8.11 2.66
N SER A 132 -6.76 8.65 1.83
CA SER A 132 -7.13 9.30 0.55
C SER A 132 -7.74 8.30 -0.45
N MET A 133 -7.33 7.03 -0.42
CA MET A 133 -7.90 5.98 -1.26
C MET A 133 -9.34 5.63 -0.86
N VAL A 134 -9.65 5.66 0.44
CA VAL A 134 -11.03 5.49 0.95
C VAL A 134 -11.91 6.68 0.53
N GLU A 135 -11.36 7.90 0.59
CA GLU A 135 -12.01 9.11 0.09
C GLU A 135 -12.30 8.99 -1.42
N LEU A 136 -11.31 8.59 -2.23
CA LEU A 136 -11.46 8.36 -3.67
C LEU A 136 -12.60 7.41 -3.98
N ARG A 137 -12.62 6.25 -3.29
CA ARG A 137 -13.64 5.22 -3.46
C ARG A 137 -15.04 5.76 -3.16
N SER A 138 -15.18 6.50 -2.06
CA SER A 138 -16.46 7.08 -1.63
C SER A 138 -16.94 8.15 -2.61
N ARG A 139 -16.03 8.99 -3.11
CA ARG A 139 -16.35 10.03 -4.10
C ARG A 139 -16.78 9.43 -5.44
N ILE A 140 -16.11 8.37 -5.89
CA ILE A 140 -16.50 7.64 -7.10
C ILE A 140 -17.87 6.99 -6.92
N ASP A 141 -18.12 6.30 -5.81
CA ASP A 141 -19.43 5.68 -5.53
C ASP A 141 -20.56 6.72 -5.54
N TYR A 142 -20.36 7.87 -4.88
CA TYR A 142 -21.33 8.97 -4.88
C TYR A 142 -21.66 9.49 -6.28
N MET A 143 -20.64 9.69 -7.12
CA MET A 143 -20.81 10.22 -8.48
C MET A 143 -21.40 9.22 -9.47
N LEU A 144 -21.46 7.94 -9.11
CA LEU A 144 -21.97 6.86 -9.95
C LEU A 144 -23.40 6.42 -9.59
N ARG A 145 -23.95 6.93 -8.48
CA ARG A 145 -25.34 6.78 -8.07
C ARG A 145 -26.18 7.88 -8.71
#